data_AF-A0A094WQQ7-F1
#
_entry.id   AF-A0A094WQQ7-F1
#
_cell.length_a   1.000
_cell.length_b   1.000
_cell.length_c   1.000
_cell.angle_alpha   90.00
_cell.angle_beta   90.00
_cell.angle_gamma   90.00
#
_symmetry.space_group_name_H-M   'P 1'
#
loop_
_entity.id
_entity.type
_entity.pdbx_description
1 polymer ?
#
loop_
_entity_poly.entity_id
_entity_poly.type
_entity_poly.pdbx_seq_one_letter_code
_entity_poly.pdbx_strand_id
1 'polypeptide(L)'
;MNKKLNREEALSLLQRTYKPGVTLPILMTLIGIAVYGGLWLDIKDGHYNRIGLFSAVIAPLMIVIGSIWTAFIFRMFQYKKELRDYKKDPARYEW
;
A
#
# COMPACT_ATOMS: atom_id res chain seq x y z
N MET A 1 5.33 -18.97 33.73
CA MET A 1 4.89 -19.45 32.40
C MET A 1 3.89 -18.49 31.72
N ASN A 2 3.03 -17.77 32.46
CA ASN A 2 2.01 -16.86 31.88
C ASN A 2 2.52 -15.63 31.09
N LYS A 3 3.69 -15.07 31.39
CA LYS A 3 4.20 -13.88 30.67
C LYS A 3 4.56 -14.14 29.19
N LYS A 4 4.93 -15.37 28.83
CA LYS A 4 5.25 -15.73 27.43
C LYS A 4 3.99 -15.90 26.59
N LEU A 5 2.97 -16.57 27.14
CA LEU A 5 1.68 -16.76 26.46
C LEU A 5 1.03 -15.41 26.10
N ASN A 6 0.99 -14.49 27.08
CA ASN A 6 0.40 -13.17 26.91
C ASN A 6 1.18 -12.31 25.88
N ARG A 7 2.50 -12.52 25.76
CA ARG A 7 3.36 -11.83 24.78
C ARG A 7 3.10 -12.29 23.35
N GLU A 8 2.92 -13.59 23.15
CA GLU A 8 2.64 -14.18 21.83
C GLU A 8 1.24 -13.81 21.35
N GLU A 9 0.26 -13.80 22.25
CA GLU A 9 -1.11 -13.34 21.97
C GLU A 9 -1.14 -11.87 21.53
N ALA A 10 -0.50 -10.97 22.29
CA ALA A 10 -0.42 -9.56 21.95
C ALA A 10 0.34 -9.31 20.63
N LEU A 11 1.41 -10.05 20.36
CA LEU A 11 2.10 -10.02 19.05
C LEU A 11 1.18 -10.46 17.91
N SER A 12 0.40 -11.52 18.11
CA SER A 12 -0.56 -12.00 17.12
C SER A 12 -1.66 -10.97 16.88
N LEU A 13 -2.13 -10.28 17.91
CA LEU A 13 -3.17 -9.25 17.84
C LEU A 13 -2.66 -8.01 17.10
N LEU A 14 -1.42 -7.58 17.37
CA LEU A 14 -0.74 -6.51 16.64
C LEU A 14 -0.57 -6.87 15.15
N GLN A 15 -0.17 -8.11 14.86
CA GLN A 15 -0.01 -8.58 13.48
C GLN A 15 -1.34 -8.67 12.73
N ARG A 16 -2.43 -8.98 13.41
CA ARG A 16 -3.76 -9.13 12.80
C ARG A 16 -4.46 -7.78 12.61
N THR A 17 -4.28 -6.86 13.55
CA THR A 17 -5.04 -5.59 13.60
C THR A 17 -4.31 -4.46 12.86
N TYR A 18 -2.97 -4.41 12.93
CA TYR A 18 -2.19 -3.26 12.43
C TYR A 18 -1.39 -3.53 11.16
N LYS A 19 -1.40 -4.75 10.61
CA LYS A 19 -0.69 -5.04 9.36
C LYS A 19 -1.31 -4.23 8.22
N PRO A 20 -0.54 -3.33 7.57
CA PRO A 20 -1.06 -2.56 6.44
C PRO A 20 -1.47 -3.50 5.31
N GLY A 21 -2.72 -3.35 4.83
CA GLY A 21 -3.23 -4.13 3.70
C GLY A 21 -2.57 -3.70 2.39
N VAL A 22 -2.05 -4.68 1.63
CA VAL A 22 -1.40 -4.44 0.33
C VAL A 22 -2.39 -4.44 -0.84
N THR A 23 -3.63 -4.88 -0.60
CA THR A 23 -4.67 -5.06 -1.62
C THR A 23 -5.01 -3.77 -2.36
N LEU A 24 -5.16 -2.66 -1.63
CA LEU A 24 -5.52 -1.37 -2.23
C LEU A 24 -4.41 -0.82 -3.14
N PRO A 25 -3.12 -0.77 -2.72
CA PRO A 25 -2.02 -0.42 -3.62
C PRO A 25 -1.96 -1.29 -4.88
N ILE A 26 -2.12 -2.62 -4.75
CA ILE A 26 -2.09 -3.55 -5.88
C ILE A 26 -3.24 -3.29 -6.84
N LEU A 27 -4.47 -3.16 -6.32
CA LEU A 27 -5.66 -2.91 -7.14
C LEU A 27 -5.51 -1.61 -7.94
N MET A 28 -5.03 -0.55 -7.30
CA MET A 28 -4.80 0.74 -7.95
C MET A 28 -3.72 0.66 -9.04
N THR A 29 -2.67 -0.11 -8.82
CA THR A 29 -1.66 -0.39 -9.85
C THR A 29 -2.27 -1.15 -11.04
N LEU A 30 -3.12 -2.15 -10.80
CA LEU A 30 -3.79 -2.91 -11.88
C LEU A 30 -4.72 -2.01 -12.71
N ILE A 31 -5.48 -1.12 -12.07
CA ILE A 31 -6.30 -0.12 -12.75
C ILE A 31 -5.41 0.79 -13.61
N GLY A 32 -4.28 1.25 -13.07
CA GLY A 32 -3.30 2.05 -13.80
C GLY A 32 -2.76 1.34 -15.04
N ILE A 33 -2.39 0.06 -14.93
CA ILE A 33 -1.91 -0.75 -16.05
C ILE A 33 -2.97 -0.86 -17.15
N ALA A 34 -4.24 -1.06 -16.80
CA ALA A 34 -5.32 -1.13 -17.78
C ALA A 34 -5.47 0.18 -18.59
N VAL A 35 -5.40 1.33 -17.90
CA VAL A 35 -5.50 2.65 -18.55
C VAL A 35 -4.29 2.91 -19.46
N TYR A 36 -3.07 2.61 -19.00
CA TYR A 36 -1.87 2.72 -19.83
C TYR A 36 -1.86 1.76 -21.01
N GLY A 37 -2.35 0.53 -20.83
CA GLY A 37 -2.48 -0.46 -21.89
C GLY A 37 -3.45 0.01 -22.98
N GLY A 38 -4.56 0.65 -22.60
CA GLY A 38 -5.48 1.29 -23.53
C GLY A 38 -4.82 2.41 -24.34
N LEU A 39 -4.07 3.30 -23.67
CA LEU A 39 -3.31 4.36 -24.35
C LEU A 39 -2.30 3.78 -25.35
N TRP A 40 -1.59 2.71 -24.95
CA TRP A 40 -0.60 2.06 -25.81
C TRP A 40 -1.24 1.47 -27.07
N LEU A 41 -2.41 0.86 -26.95
CA LEU A 41 -3.18 0.35 -28.09
C LEU A 41 -3.64 1.50 -29.00
N ASP A 42 -4.18 2.58 -28.43
CA ASP A 42 -4.59 3.76 -29.21
C ASP A 42 -3.42 4.40 -29.97
N ILE A 43 -2.22 4.42 -29.39
CA ILE A 43 -0.99 4.88 -30.07
C ILE A 43 -0.63 3.94 -31.22
N LYS A 44 -0.67 2.62 -30.98
CA LYS A 44 -0.33 1.60 -31.98
C LYS A 44 -1.28 1.64 -33.18
N ASP A 45 -2.56 1.87 -32.92
CA ASP A 45 -3.62 1.89 -33.94
C ASP A 45 -3.75 3.28 -34.61
N GLY A 46 -2.93 4.26 -34.23
CA GLY A 46 -2.87 5.57 -34.87
C GLY A 46 -4.02 6.52 -34.49
N HIS A 47 -4.73 6.24 -33.40
CA HIS A 47 -5.86 7.05 -32.91
C HIS A 47 -5.40 8.24 -32.06
N TYR A 48 -4.57 9.12 -32.64
CA TYR A 48 -3.93 10.23 -31.91
C TYR A 48 -4.90 11.24 -31.28
N ASN A 49 -6.13 11.36 -31.81
CA ASN A 49 -7.17 12.24 -31.27
C ASN A 49 -7.57 11.88 -29.83
N ARG A 50 -7.40 10.62 -29.41
CA ARG A 50 -7.76 10.17 -28.06
C ARG A 50 -6.61 10.29 -27.06
N ILE A 51 -5.37 10.34 -27.54
CA ILE A 51 -4.17 10.40 -26.70
C ILE A 51 -4.17 11.62 -25.78
N GLY A 52 -4.57 12.80 -26.29
CA GLY A 52 -4.62 14.02 -25.49
C GLY A 52 -5.60 13.94 -24.31
N LEU A 53 -6.70 13.21 -24.49
CA LEU A 53 -7.70 13.02 -23.44
C LEU A 53 -7.24 11.99 -22.40
N PHE A 54 -6.61 10.90 -22.85
CA PHE A 54 -6.04 9.90 -21.95
C PHE A 54 -4.83 10.42 -21.17
N SER A 55 -3.96 11.23 -21.77
CA SER A 55 -2.80 11.80 -21.07
C SER A 55 -3.22 12.73 -19.93
N ALA A 56 -4.30 13.49 -20.12
CA ALA A 56 -4.89 14.34 -19.08
C ALA A 56 -5.44 13.56 -17.88
N VAL A 57 -5.87 12.29 -18.08
CA VAL A 57 -6.38 11.42 -17.01
C VAL A 57 -5.26 10.61 -16.35
N ILE A 58 -4.26 10.20 -17.13
CA ILE A 58 -3.14 9.38 -16.66
C ILE A 58 -2.27 10.11 -15.64
N ALA A 59 -1.95 11.38 -15.86
CA ALA A 59 -1.09 12.12 -14.94
C ALA A 59 -1.68 12.26 -13.52
N PRO A 60 -2.95 12.68 -13.34
CA PRO A 60 -3.62 12.66 -12.04
C PRO A 60 -3.71 11.25 -11.45
N LEU A 61 -4.00 10.24 -12.26
CA LEU A 61 -4.09 8.85 -11.80
C LEU A 61 -2.76 8.35 -11.22
N MET A 62 -1.64 8.67 -11.88
CA MET A 62 -0.30 8.33 -11.39
C MET A 62 0.04 9.02 -10.07
N ILE A 63 -0.38 10.26 -9.88
CA ILE A 63 -0.21 10.98 -8.60
C ILE A 63 -0.98 10.28 -7.48
N VAL A 64 -2.22 9.85 -7.76
CA VAL A 64 -3.04 9.12 -6.78
C VAL A 64 -2.42 7.77 -6.43
N ILE A 65 -2.02 6.98 -7.45
CA ILE A 65 -1.36 5.68 -7.25
C ILE A 65 -0.07 5.87 -6.43
N GLY A 66 0.76 6.85 -6.81
CA GLY A 66 1.99 7.18 -6.09
C GLY A 66 1.71 7.52 -4.63
N SER A 67 0.73 8.38 -4.37
CA SER A 67 0.34 8.79 -3.01
C SER A 67 -0.12 7.60 -2.15
N ILE A 68 -0.90 6.69 -2.73
CA ILE A 68 -1.35 5.46 -2.05
C ILE A 68 -0.17 4.56 -1.69
N TRP A 69 0.79 4.41 -2.60
CA TRP A 69 2.02 3.65 -2.34
C TRP A 69 2.88 4.31 -1.28
N THR A 70 3.06 5.63 -1.32
CA THR A 70 3.81 6.38 -0.30
C THR A 70 3.18 6.19 1.08
N ALA A 71 1.86 6.33 1.20
CA ALA A 71 1.13 6.12 2.45
C ALA A 71 1.27 4.67 2.95
N PHE A 72 1.16 3.69 2.06
CA PHE A 72 1.34 2.27 2.41
C PHE A 72 2.75 1.98 2.92
N ILE A 73 3.78 2.49 2.23
CA ILE A 73 5.19 2.33 2.62
C ILE A 73 5.43 2.98 3.99
N PHE A 74 4.91 4.18 4.21
CA PHE A 74 5.05 4.88 5.49
C PHE A 74 4.41 4.09 6.63
N ARG A 75 3.17 3.60 6.45
CA ARG A 75 2.49 2.73 7.43
C ARG A 75 3.26 1.44 7.67
N MET A 76 3.86 0.85 6.64
CA MET A 76 4.68 -0.35 6.80
C MET A 76 5.95 -0.08 7.62
N PHE A 77 6.59 1.08 7.43
CA PHE A 77 7.74 1.48 8.25
C PHE A 77 7.34 1.69 9.71
N GLN A 78 6.23 2.37 9.97
CA GLN A 78 5.70 2.55 11.33
C GLN A 78 5.39 1.21 11.98
N TYR A 79 4.64 0.34 11.30
CA TYR A 79 4.33 -1.01 11.78
C TYR A 79 5.59 -1.84 12.08
N LYS A 80 6.62 -1.79 11.22
CA LYS A 80 7.90 -2.47 11.47
C LYS A 80 8.64 -1.88 12.68
N LYS A 81 8.53 -0.57 12.90
CA LYS A 81 9.13 0.10 14.06
C LYS A 81 8.41 -0.30 15.34
N GLU A 82 7.08 -0.22 15.37
CA GLU A 82 6.26 -0.64 16.52
C GLU A 82 6.50 -2.10 16.91
N LEU A 83 6.52 -3.01 15.92
CA LEU A 83 6.87 -4.42 16.16
C LEU A 83 8.28 -4.60 16.74
N ARG A 84 9.25 -3.79 16.29
CA ARG A 84 10.63 -3.87 16.78
C ARG A 84 10.72 -3.34 18.21
N ASP A 85 10.03 -2.23 18.48
CA ASP A 85 10.02 -1.59 19.79
C ASP A 85 9.30 -2.49 20.81
N TYR A 86 8.15 -3.08 20.44
CA TYR A 86 7.46 -4.08 21.26
C TYR A 86 8.32 -5.33 21.54
N LYS A 87 9.12 -5.78 20.55
CA LYS A 87 10.05 -6.89 20.76
C LYS A 87 11.18 -6.55 21.73
N LYS A 88 11.64 -5.30 21.76
CA LYS A 88 12.73 -4.82 22.62
C LYS A 88 12.27 -4.52 24.04
N ASP A 89 11.14 -3.84 24.19
CA ASP A 89 10.58 -3.46 25.47
C ASP A 89 9.05 -3.57 25.47
N PRO A 90 8.51 -4.77 25.79
CA PRO A 90 7.07 -5.00 25.81
C PRO A 90 6.37 -4.29 26.97
N ALA A 91 7.09 -3.85 28.01
CA ALA A 91 6.50 -3.18 29.18
C ALA A 91 6.10 -1.73 28.88
N ARG A 92 6.61 -1.16 27.78
CA ARG A 92 6.32 0.21 27.34
C ARG A 92 5.03 0.37 26.54
N TYR A 93 4.44 -0.75 26.14
CA TYR A 93 3.13 -0.79 25.51
C TYR A 93 2.15 -1.24 26.60
N GLU A 94 1.51 -0.28 27.25
CA GLU A 94 0.32 -0.53 28.06
C GLU A 94 -0.84 -0.76 27.09
N TRP A 95 -1.38 -1.97 27.10
CA TRP A 95 -2.60 -2.37 26.40
C TRP A 95 -3.56 -2.93 27.42
#